data_AF-A0A7V4G9S5-F1
#
_entry.id   AF-A0A7V4G9S5-F1
#
_cell.length_a   1.000
_cell.length_b   1.000
_cell.length_c   1.000
_cell.angle_alpha   90.00
_cell.angle_beta   90.00
_cell.angle_gamma   90.00
#
_symmetry.space_group_name_H-M   'P 1'
#
loop_
_entity.id
_entity.type
_entity.pdbx_description
1 polymer ?
#
loop_
_entity_poly.entity_id
_entity_poly.type
_entity_poly.pdbx_seq_one_letter_code
_entity_poly.pdbx_strand_id
1 'polypeptide(L)'
;MPSRASCAWPRRRVAGRLESALAAFDLLTTDNILVAGQLAQKLDQQNRDRQALTRKIQEQAEQMALADDPAAHLMFAVHPEFNSGVVGLAASRLVETFYRPAAVGQVGEETTRCSCRSIPEFHITEALDQCKDLLIRHGGHAAAAGFTVRNENLPALKERLKEIANRELAGLDLRPSLSADLEVSLSKMTGDVLKYLDYLQPTGYGNPDAVFVSRGLTVKSVRTVGADNKHLKMT
;
A
#
# COMPACT_ATOMS: atom_id res chain seq x y z
N MET A 1 26.11 0.46 -12.10
CA MET A 1 25.08 -0.22 -12.92
C MET A 1 23.84 -0.37 -12.06
N PRO A 2 22.74 0.37 -12.29
CA PRO A 2 21.60 0.34 -11.39
C PRO A 2 20.80 -0.96 -11.58
N SER A 3 20.30 -1.47 -10.46
CA SER A 3 19.59 -2.73 -10.30
C SER A 3 18.36 -2.80 -11.22
N ARG A 4 18.35 -3.78 -12.13
CA ARG A 4 17.22 -4.07 -13.05
C ARG A 4 15.98 -4.66 -12.34
N ALA A 5 15.99 -4.78 -11.01
CA ALA A 5 14.95 -5.51 -10.27
C ALA A 5 13.63 -4.74 -10.10
N SER A 6 13.65 -3.40 -10.14
CA SER A 6 12.48 -2.57 -9.81
C SER A 6 11.52 -2.33 -10.98
N CYS A 7 11.97 -2.44 -12.24
CA CYS A 7 11.13 -2.11 -13.41
C CYS A 7 10.26 -3.29 -13.91
N ALA A 8 10.62 -4.54 -13.63
CA ALA A 8 9.97 -5.70 -14.25
C ALA A 8 8.74 -6.23 -13.49
N TRP A 9 8.57 -5.92 -12.20
CA TRP A 9 7.67 -6.69 -11.34
C TRP A 9 6.24 -6.15 -11.12
N PRO A 10 5.87 -4.86 -11.22
CA PRO A 10 4.57 -4.41 -10.74
C PRO A 10 3.43 -4.54 -11.77
N ARG A 11 3.39 -5.57 -12.62
CA ARG A 11 2.38 -5.70 -13.71
C ARG A 11 1.26 -6.73 -13.51
N ARG A 12 1.06 -7.32 -12.32
CA ARG A 12 0.12 -8.47 -12.17
C ARG A 12 -1.14 -8.22 -11.32
N ARG A 13 -2.24 -8.87 -11.77
CA ARG A 13 -3.53 -9.25 -11.11
C ARG A 13 -4.65 -8.19 -11.28
N VAL A 14 -5.81 -8.39 -11.96
CA VAL A 14 -6.81 -9.48 -12.07
C VAL A 14 -7.57 -9.41 -13.44
N ALA A 15 -8.33 -10.49 -13.77
CA ALA A 15 -9.29 -10.72 -14.89
C ALA A 15 -8.74 -10.77 -16.34
N GLY A 16 -7.74 -9.97 -16.71
CA GLY A 16 -7.00 -10.11 -17.99
C GLY A 16 -5.84 -11.12 -17.96
N ARG A 17 -5.84 -12.05 -16.98
CA ARG A 17 -4.64 -12.80 -16.56
C ARG A 17 -4.02 -13.66 -17.65
N LEU A 18 -4.82 -14.34 -18.48
CA LEU A 18 -4.26 -15.25 -19.48
C LEU A 18 -3.67 -14.44 -20.64
N GLU A 19 -4.45 -13.51 -21.19
CA GLU A 19 -4.05 -12.74 -22.37
C GLU A 19 -2.86 -11.82 -22.09
N SER A 20 -2.86 -11.10 -20.96
CA SER A 20 -1.71 -10.26 -20.58
C SER A 20 -0.49 -11.09 -20.15
N ALA A 21 -0.68 -12.31 -19.60
CA ALA A 21 0.45 -13.18 -19.27
C ALA A 21 1.08 -13.79 -20.52
N LEU A 22 0.27 -14.17 -21.51
CA LEU A 22 0.73 -14.65 -22.82
C LEU A 22 1.47 -13.53 -23.54
N ALA A 23 0.89 -12.33 -23.63
CA ALA A 23 1.56 -11.19 -24.26
C ALA A 23 2.89 -10.82 -23.58
N ALA A 24 3.00 -10.97 -22.25
CA ALA A 24 4.25 -10.76 -21.51
C ALA A 24 5.26 -11.89 -21.75
N PHE A 25 4.80 -13.13 -21.86
CA PHE A 25 5.66 -14.26 -22.22
C PHE A 25 6.19 -14.10 -23.63
N ASP A 26 5.32 -13.87 -24.61
CA ASP A 26 5.66 -13.66 -26.02
C ASP A 26 6.64 -12.50 -26.20
N LEU A 27 6.48 -11.42 -25.42
CA LEU A 27 7.43 -10.30 -25.42
C LEU A 27 8.84 -10.71 -24.94
N LEU A 28 8.92 -11.61 -23.96
CA LEU A 28 10.19 -12.07 -23.40
C LEU A 28 10.86 -13.16 -24.26
N THR A 29 10.10 -13.84 -25.11
CA THR A 29 10.59 -14.97 -25.93
C THR A 29 10.68 -14.68 -27.42
N THR A 30 10.20 -13.53 -27.89
CA THR A 30 10.26 -13.17 -29.31
C THR A 30 11.63 -12.61 -29.69
N ASP A 31 12.19 -13.09 -30.80
CA ASP A 31 13.42 -12.55 -31.41
C ASP A 31 13.11 -11.44 -32.44
N ASN A 32 11.84 -11.22 -32.75
CA ASN A 32 11.42 -10.21 -33.72
C ASN A 32 11.18 -8.85 -33.04
N ILE A 33 12.06 -7.88 -33.33
CA ILE A 33 12.03 -6.52 -32.76
C ILE A 33 10.69 -5.80 -33.02
N LEU A 34 10.07 -5.99 -34.19
CA LEU A 34 8.79 -5.35 -34.51
C LEU A 34 7.66 -5.91 -33.66
N VAL A 35 7.62 -7.24 -33.48
CA VAL A 35 6.64 -7.93 -32.63
C VAL A 35 6.86 -7.54 -31.16
N ALA A 36 8.11 -7.48 -30.71
CA ALA A 36 8.46 -7.02 -29.37
C ALA A 36 7.96 -5.58 -29.11
N GLY A 37 8.16 -4.68 -30.07
CA GLY A 37 7.68 -3.29 -29.96
C GLY A 37 6.16 -3.21 -29.81
N GLN A 38 5.40 -3.95 -30.62
CA GLN A 38 3.94 -3.98 -30.56
C GLN A 38 3.43 -4.54 -29.22
N LEU A 39 4.00 -5.65 -28.75
CA LEU A 39 3.64 -6.27 -27.48
C LEU A 39 3.98 -5.35 -26.29
N ALA A 40 5.15 -4.71 -26.32
CA ALA A 40 5.55 -3.75 -25.30
C ALA A 40 4.59 -2.56 -25.21
N GLN A 41 4.18 -2.00 -26.36
CA GLN A 41 3.22 -0.90 -26.40
C GLN A 41 1.83 -1.32 -25.89
N LYS A 42 1.35 -2.51 -26.28
CA LYS A 42 0.08 -3.06 -25.77
C LYS A 42 0.10 -3.22 -24.24
N LEU A 43 1.16 -3.82 -23.70
CA LEU A 43 1.33 -3.99 -22.25
C LEU A 43 1.48 -2.67 -21.50
N ASP A 44 2.16 -1.68 -22.09
CA ASP A 44 2.29 -0.36 -21.48
C ASP A 44 0.94 0.36 -21.41
N GLN A 45 0.15 0.31 -22.49
CA GLN A 45 -1.19 0.89 -22.50
C GLN A 45 -2.08 0.23 -21.44
N GLN A 46 -2.13 -1.11 -21.39
CA GLN A 46 -2.88 -1.85 -20.37
C GLN A 46 -2.43 -1.48 -18.94
N ASN A 47 -1.13 -1.29 -18.74
CA ASN A 47 -0.59 -0.88 -17.45
C ASN A 47 -1.03 0.55 -17.07
N ARG A 48 -1.01 1.50 -18.02
CA ARG A 48 -1.48 2.87 -17.80
C ARG A 48 -2.96 2.90 -17.45
N ASP A 49 -3.79 2.18 -18.19
CA ASP A 49 -5.24 2.11 -17.95
C ASP A 49 -5.52 1.53 -16.55
N ARG A 50 -4.82 0.46 -16.18
CA ARG A 50 -4.91 -0.14 -14.84
C ARG A 50 -4.48 0.84 -13.75
N GLN A 51 -3.38 1.58 -13.96
CA GLN A 51 -2.92 2.59 -13.00
C GLN A 51 -3.93 3.71 -12.83
N ALA A 52 -4.56 4.18 -13.91
CA ALA A 52 -5.60 5.20 -13.86
C ALA A 52 -6.83 4.70 -13.07
N LEU A 53 -7.31 3.49 -13.37
CA LEU A 53 -8.41 2.87 -12.63
C LEU A 53 -8.07 2.66 -11.15
N THR A 54 -6.84 2.24 -10.86
CA THR A 54 -6.35 2.04 -9.49
C THR A 54 -6.40 3.34 -8.69
N ARG A 55 -5.93 4.45 -9.28
CA ARG A 55 -5.99 5.77 -8.64
C ARG A 55 -7.42 6.20 -8.35
N LYS A 56 -8.33 6.03 -9.32
CA LYS A 56 -9.75 6.35 -9.13
C LYS A 56 -10.37 5.57 -7.97
N ILE A 57 -10.13 4.26 -7.91
CA ILE A 57 -10.64 3.40 -6.82
C ILE A 57 -10.00 3.79 -5.48
N GLN A 58 -8.71 4.12 -5.46
CA GLN A 58 -8.01 4.60 -4.28
C GLN A 58 -8.63 5.89 -3.72
N GLU A 59 -8.84 6.88 -4.58
CA GLU A 59 -9.48 8.16 -4.22
C GLU A 59 -10.91 7.96 -3.72
N GLN A 60 -11.68 7.11 -4.41
CA GLN A 60 -13.05 6.78 -3.99
C GLN A 60 -13.07 6.06 -2.63
N ALA A 61 -12.16 5.10 -2.40
CA ALA A 61 -12.07 4.39 -1.14
C ALA A 61 -11.72 5.34 0.01
N GLU A 62 -10.81 6.29 -0.22
CA GLU A 62 -10.46 7.36 0.73
C GLU A 62 -11.65 8.24 1.07
N GLN A 63 -12.37 8.73 0.06
CA GLN A 63 -13.58 9.52 0.27
C GLN A 63 -14.65 8.76 1.06
N MET A 64 -14.90 7.49 0.73
CA MET A 64 -15.89 6.67 1.44
C MET A 64 -15.50 6.41 2.89
N ALA A 65 -14.22 6.10 3.15
CA ALA A 65 -13.73 5.85 4.49
C ALA A 65 -13.83 7.11 5.38
N LEU A 66 -13.46 8.27 4.83
CA LEU A 66 -13.57 9.55 5.54
C LEU A 66 -15.03 10.00 5.74
N ALA A 67 -15.92 9.71 4.78
CA ALA A 67 -17.33 10.05 4.92
C ALA A 67 -18.05 9.19 5.97
N ASP A 68 -17.58 7.96 6.19
CA ASP A 68 -18.12 7.06 7.21
C ASP A 68 -17.72 7.50 8.63
N ASP A 69 -16.42 7.65 8.88
CA ASP A 69 -15.89 8.18 10.15
C ASP A 69 -14.41 8.60 10.00
N PRO A 70 -14.09 9.90 9.94
CA PRO A 70 -12.71 10.38 9.83
C PRO A 70 -11.81 10.03 11.02
N ALA A 71 -12.40 9.76 12.19
CA ALA A 71 -11.68 9.50 13.43
C ALA A 71 -11.62 8.02 13.79
N ALA A 72 -12.18 7.14 12.95
CA ALA A 72 -12.22 5.71 13.21
C ALA A 72 -10.81 5.12 13.39
N HIS A 73 -10.66 4.26 14.40
CA HIS A 73 -9.45 3.45 14.56
C HIS A 73 -9.29 2.40 13.46
N LEU A 74 -10.37 2.02 12.77
CA LEU A 74 -10.35 1.09 11.64
C LEU A 74 -11.25 1.58 10.50
N MET A 75 -10.66 1.78 9.34
CA MET A 75 -11.31 2.36 8.17
C MET A 75 -11.97 1.30 7.28
N PHE A 76 -13.14 1.61 6.73
CA PHE A 76 -13.86 0.74 5.80
C PHE A 76 -14.22 1.46 4.51
N ALA A 77 -14.00 0.80 3.37
CA ALA A 77 -14.53 1.24 2.09
C ALA A 77 -15.00 0.05 1.25
N VAL A 78 -16.28 -0.02 0.95
CA VAL A 78 -16.86 -1.14 0.20
C VAL A 78 -17.74 -0.59 -0.91
N HIS A 79 -17.52 -1.05 -2.15
CA HIS A 79 -18.27 -0.57 -3.30
C HIS A 79 -18.43 -1.67 -4.35
N PRO A 80 -19.54 -1.74 -5.10
CA PRO A 80 -19.73 -2.73 -6.15
C PRO A 80 -18.70 -2.65 -7.29
N GLU A 81 -18.25 -1.43 -7.61
CA GLU A 81 -17.26 -1.20 -8.67
C GLU A 81 -15.82 -1.52 -8.26
N PHE A 82 -15.56 -1.75 -6.97
CA PHE A 82 -14.24 -2.16 -6.52
C PHE A 82 -13.97 -3.56 -7.04
N ASN A 83 -12.79 -3.79 -7.61
CA ASN A 83 -12.42 -5.12 -8.09
C ASN A 83 -11.33 -5.73 -7.22
N SER A 84 -11.35 -7.06 -7.11
CA SER A 84 -10.40 -7.82 -6.29
C SER A 84 -8.91 -7.59 -6.62
N GLY A 85 -8.58 -7.06 -7.79
CA GLY A 85 -7.21 -6.71 -8.18
C GLY A 85 -6.68 -5.43 -7.54
N VAL A 86 -7.57 -4.52 -7.15
CA VAL A 86 -7.23 -3.17 -6.69
C VAL A 86 -7.52 -2.95 -5.20
N VAL A 87 -8.49 -3.67 -4.62
CA VAL A 87 -8.89 -3.49 -3.20
C VAL A 87 -7.72 -3.56 -2.22
N GLY A 88 -6.74 -4.45 -2.46
CA GLY A 88 -5.55 -4.54 -1.59
C GLY A 88 -4.62 -3.32 -1.71
N LEU A 89 -4.51 -2.71 -2.90
CA LEU A 89 -3.73 -1.49 -3.12
C LEU A 89 -4.45 -0.27 -2.53
N ALA A 90 -5.77 -0.25 -2.57
CA ALA A 90 -6.57 0.78 -1.91
C ALA A 90 -6.46 0.69 -0.38
N ALA A 91 -6.60 -0.50 0.20
CA ALA A 91 -6.40 -0.71 1.63
C ALA A 91 -5.00 -0.30 2.10
N SER A 92 -3.96 -0.64 1.32
CA SER A 92 -2.58 -0.26 1.67
C SER A 92 -2.40 1.26 1.67
N ARG A 93 -2.95 1.96 0.67
CA ARG A 93 -2.91 3.43 0.62
C ARG A 93 -3.62 4.08 1.81
N LEU A 94 -4.78 3.55 2.23
CA LEU A 94 -5.47 4.07 3.42
C LEU A 94 -4.59 3.93 4.68
N VAL A 95 -3.97 2.76 4.87
CA VAL A 95 -3.04 2.54 6.00
C VAL A 95 -1.85 3.50 5.93
N GLU A 96 -1.25 3.67 4.74
CA GLU A 96 -0.10 4.57 4.55
C GLU A 96 -0.45 6.04 4.82
N THR A 97 -1.61 6.51 4.36
CA THR A 97 -2.04 7.90 4.50
C THR A 97 -2.51 8.22 5.92
N PHE A 98 -3.29 7.35 6.54
CA PHE A 98 -3.98 7.63 7.80
C PHE A 98 -3.36 6.93 9.02
N TYR A 99 -2.42 6.00 8.81
CA TYR A 99 -1.86 5.16 9.86
C TYR A 99 -2.95 4.49 10.71
N ARG A 100 -3.96 3.94 10.02
CA ARG A 100 -5.07 3.18 10.61
C ARG A 100 -5.24 1.88 9.84
N PRO A 101 -5.51 0.75 10.50
CA PRO A 101 -5.99 -0.45 9.83
C PRO A 101 -7.15 -0.13 8.88
N ALA A 102 -7.16 -0.77 7.71
CA ALA A 102 -8.16 -0.51 6.69
C ALA A 102 -8.65 -1.80 6.04
N ALA A 103 -9.95 -1.87 5.79
CA ALA A 103 -10.61 -2.93 5.04
C ALA A 103 -11.32 -2.34 3.82
N VAL A 104 -10.90 -2.77 2.62
CA VAL A 104 -11.48 -2.35 1.35
C VAL A 104 -12.07 -3.55 0.62
N GLY A 105 -13.28 -3.45 0.08
CA GLY A 105 -13.97 -4.60 -0.48
C GLY A 105 -14.89 -4.35 -1.65
N GLN A 106 -15.10 -5.41 -2.43
CA GLN A 106 -16.08 -5.48 -3.50
C GLN A 106 -17.40 -6.01 -2.96
N VAL A 107 -18.47 -5.25 -3.16
CA VAL A 107 -19.84 -5.70 -2.86
C VAL A 107 -20.37 -6.46 -4.08
N GLY A 108 -20.61 -7.77 -3.93
CA GLY A 108 -21.30 -8.59 -4.93
C GLY A 108 -22.79 -8.70 -4.64
N GLU A 109 -23.49 -9.57 -5.37
CA GLU A 109 -24.94 -9.77 -5.21
C GLU A 109 -25.31 -10.27 -3.82
N GLU A 110 -24.70 -11.36 -3.36
CA GLU A 110 -24.99 -11.96 -2.05
C GLU A 110 -23.90 -11.72 -0.99
N THR A 111 -22.66 -11.51 -1.44
CA THR A 111 -21.49 -11.48 -0.56
C THR A 111 -20.55 -10.34 -0.90
N THR A 112 -19.89 -9.84 0.15
CA THR A 112 -18.84 -8.82 0.03
C THR A 112 -17.48 -9.48 0.29
N ARG A 113 -16.52 -9.21 -0.60
CA ARG A 113 -15.14 -9.71 -0.49
C ARG A 113 -14.20 -8.55 -0.18
N CYS A 114 -13.53 -8.62 0.97
CA CYS A 114 -12.64 -7.56 1.45
C CYS A 114 -11.18 -8.01 1.47
N SER A 115 -10.29 -7.05 1.23
CA SER A 115 -8.88 -7.14 1.59
C SER A 115 -8.58 -6.13 2.67
N CYS A 116 -7.83 -6.57 3.69
CA CYS A 116 -7.46 -5.77 4.82
C CYS A 116 -5.95 -5.53 4.84
N ARG A 117 -5.56 -4.39 5.39
CA ARG A 117 -4.19 -4.03 5.74
C ARG A 117 -4.19 -3.44 7.14
N SER A 118 -3.10 -3.66 7.87
CA SER A 118 -3.00 -3.26 9.27
C SER A 118 -1.69 -2.54 9.56
N ILE A 119 -1.68 -1.87 10.71
CA ILE A 119 -0.47 -1.32 11.34
C ILE A 119 0.10 -2.34 12.36
N PRO A 120 1.38 -2.24 12.75
CA PRO A 120 2.01 -3.17 13.69
C PRO A 120 1.24 -3.36 15.01
N GLU A 121 0.57 -2.31 15.47
CA GLU A 121 -0.16 -2.25 16.73
C GLU A 121 -1.51 -3.02 16.69
N PHE A 122 -1.96 -3.48 15.51
CA PHE A 122 -3.25 -4.15 15.35
C PHE A 122 -3.14 -5.45 14.54
N HIS A 123 -3.47 -6.59 15.14
CA HIS A 123 -3.39 -7.88 14.45
C HIS A 123 -4.70 -8.22 13.72
N ILE A 124 -4.80 -7.84 12.44
CA ILE A 124 -6.08 -7.89 11.71
C ILE A 124 -6.70 -9.29 11.62
N THR A 125 -5.89 -10.34 11.51
CA THR A 125 -6.40 -11.72 11.47
C THR A 125 -6.99 -12.15 12.82
N GLU A 126 -6.45 -11.69 13.95
CA GLU A 126 -6.96 -12.05 15.28
C GLU A 126 -8.29 -11.30 15.55
N ALA A 127 -8.39 -10.05 15.09
CA ALA A 127 -9.65 -9.32 15.07
C ALA A 127 -10.71 -10.02 14.21
N LEU A 128 -10.32 -10.54 13.04
CA LEU A 128 -11.21 -11.34 12.20
C LEU A 128 -11.59 -12.68 12.84
N ASP A 129 -10.67 -13.30 13.59
CA ASP A 129 -10.92 -14.55 14.30
C ASP A 129 -12.01 -14.40 15.38
N GLN A 130 -12.12 -13.21 16.00
CA GLN A 130 -13.19 -12.86 16.95
C GLN A 130 -14.56 -12.65 16.29
N CYS A 131 -14.62 -12.56 14.95
CA CYS A 131 -15.83 -12.33 14.16
C CYS A 131 -16.21 -13.54 13.27
N LYS A 132 -15.66 -14.73 13.55
CA LYS A 132 -15.84 -15.95 12.73
C LYS A 132 -17.29 -16.29 12.44
N ASP A 133 -18.19 -16.06 13.40
CA ASP A 133 -19.63 -16.31 13.31
C ASP A 133 -20.31 -15.51 12.19
N LEU A 134 -19.78 -14.33 11.86
CA LEU A 134 -20.33 -13.46 10.81
C LEU A 134 -19.75 -13.76 9.43
N LEU A 135 -18.61 -14.46 9.38
CA LEU A 135 -17.78 -14.60 8.19
C LEU A 135 -18.04 -15.94 7.48
N ILE A 136 -18.08 -15.91 6.15
CA ILE A 136 -18.10 -17.13 5.33
C ILE A 136 -16.70 -17.77 5.33
N ARG A 137 -15.66 -16.92 5.21
CA ARG A 137 -14.26 -17.31 5.27
C ARG A 137 -13.38 -16.10 5.56
N HIS A 138 -12.23 -16.34 6.18
CA HIS A 138 -11.16 -15.37 6.33
C HIS A 138 -9.79 -16.05 6.28
N GLY A 139 -8.73 -15.28 6.07
CA GLY A 139 -7.36 -15.75 6.24
C GLY A 139 -6.33 -14.66 5.97
N GLY A 140 -5.12 -14.84 6.49
CA GLY A 140 -4.04 -13.88 6.33
C GLY A 140 -3.03 -13.92 7.47
N HIS A 141 -2.30 -12.81 7.61
CA HIS A 141 -1.29 -12.57 8.63
C HIS A 141 -1.58 -11.25 9.36
N ALA A 142 -0.84 -10.97 10.43
CA ALA A 142 -0.97 -9.78 11.28
C ALA A 142 -1.19 -8.47 10.50
N ALA A 143 -0.41 -8.25 9.43
CA ALA A 143 -0.44 -7.01 8.65
C ALA A 143 -1.41 -7.04 7.45
N ALA A 144 -1.91 -8.21 7.04
CA ALA A 144 -2.71 -8.34 5.82
C ALA A 144 -3.61 -9.57 5.86
N ALA A 145 -4.90 -9.37 5.63
CA ALA A 145 -5.87 -10.45 5.55
C ALA A 145 -6.88 -10.24 4.43
N GLY A 146 -7.66 -11.28 4.15
CA GLY A 146 -8.82 -11.22 3.28
C GLY A 146 -9.98 -11.98 3.92
N PHE A 147 -11.19 -11.48 3.71
CA PHE A 147 -12.39 -12.14 4.21
C PHE A 147 -13.56 -12.04 3.23
N THR A 148 -14.55 -12.91 3.41
CA THR A 148 -15.82 -12.90 2.69
C THR A 148 -16.95 -12.96 3.70
N VAL A 149 -17.93 -12.08 3.55
CA VAL A 149 -19.08 -11.91 4.46
C VAL A 149 -20.37 -11.87 3.63
N ARG A 150 -21.49 -12.36 4.17
CA ARG A 150 -22.81 -12.12 3.55
C ARG A 150 -23.14 -10.64 3.65
N ASN A 151 -23.79 -10.08 2.63
CA ASN A 151 -24.11 -8.65 2.60
C ASN A 151 -24.98 -8.23 3.80
N GLU A 152 -25.87 -9.10 4.27
CA GLU A 152 -26.70 -8.90 5.46
C GLU A 152 -25.89 -8.78 6.78
N ASN A 153 -24.75 -9.49 6.87
CA ASN A 153 -23.90 -9.50 8.07
C ASN A 153 -22.84 -8.38 8.05
N LEU A 154 -22.68 -7.69 6.92
CA LEU A 154 -21.63 -6.67 6.76
C LEU A 154 -21.75 -5.51 7.76
N PRO A 155 -22.94 -4.95 8.05
CA PRO A 155 -23.07 -3.89 9.06
C PRO A 155 -22.61 -4.35 10.45
N ALA A 156 -23.09 -5.52 10.91
CA ALA A 156 -22.71 -6.09 12.21
C ALA A 156 -21.20 -6.40 12.30
N LEU A 157 -20.62 -6.89 11.20
CA LEU A 157 -19.18 -7.13 11.12
C LEU A 157 -18.36 -5.83 11.22
N LYS A 158 -18.79 -4.77 10.53
CA LYS A 158 -18.13 -3.46 10.58
C LYS A 158 -18.12 -2.91 11.99
N GLU A 159 -19.27 -2.96 12.68
CA GLU A 159 -19.41 -2.51 14.06
C GLU A 159 -18.48 -3.29 14.99
N ARG A 160 -18.54 -4.62 14.97
CA ARG A 160 -17.71 -5.46 15.85
C ARG A 160 -16.21 -5.26 15.60
N LEU A 161 -15.78 -5.11 14.34
CA LEU A 161 -14.37 -4.83 14.03
C LEU A 161 -13.94 -3.43 14.48
N LYS A 162 -14.82 -2.43 14.37
CA LYS A 162 -14.56 -1.08 14.91
C LYS A 162 -14.44 -1.11 16.44
N GLU A 163 -15.28 -1.86 17.13
CA GLU A 163 -15.19 -2.04 18.59
C GLU A 163 -13.87 -2.69 19.01
N ILE A 164 -13.46 -3.76 18.32
CA ILE A 164 -12.18 -4.44 18.56
C ILE A 164 -11.01 -3.46 18.34
N ALA A 165 -11.01 -2.73 17.23
CA ALA A 165 -10.00 -1.72 16.94
C ALA A 165 -9.98 -0.60 17.99
N ASN A 166 -11.14 -0.12 18.41
CA ASN A 166 -11.25 0.89 19.46
C ASN A 166 -10.69 0.39 20.79
N ARG A 167 -10.95 -0.86 21.16
CA ARG A 167 -10.43 -1.47 22.39
C ARG A 167 -8.92 -1.65 22.34
N GLU A 168 -8.39 -2.17 21.24
CA GLU A 168 -6.98 -2.55 21.12
C GLU A 168 -6.07 -1.34 20.84
N LEU A 169 -6.59 -0.32 20.17
CA LEU A 169 -5.84 0.90 19.85
C LEU A 169 -6.15 2.06 20.82
N ALA A 170 -7.01 1.85 21.82
CA ALA A 170 -7.33 2.86 22.82
C ALA A 170 -6.06 3.38 23.52
N GLY A 171 -5.90 4.70 23.53
CA GLY A 171 -4.79 5.37 24.24
C GLY A 171 -3.43 5.26 23.55
N LEU A 172 -3.34 4.63 22.38
CA LEU A 172 -2.12 4.60 21.59
C LEU A 172 -1.96 5.90 20.78
N ASP A 173 -0.72 6.35 20.63
CA ASP A 173 -0.37 7.44 19.72
C ASP A 173 -0.23 6.90 18.30
N LEU A 174 -1.32 6.93 17.54
CA LEU A 174 -1.38 6.38 16.19
C LEU A 174 -0.87 7.38 15.14
N ARG A 175 0.34 7.90 15.36
CA ARG A 175 1.07 8.70 14.37
C ARG A 175 2.16 7.85 13.76
N PRO A 176 2.42 7.98 12.44
CA PRO A 176 3.58 7.35 11.83
C PRO A 176 4.84 7.74 12.59
N SER A 177 5.55 6.75 13.10
CA SER A 177 6.86 6.96 13.71
C SER A 177 7.96 6.66 12.70
N LEU A 178 9.02 7.46 12.74
CA LEU A 178 10.24 7.19 12.00
C LEU A 178 11.29 6.68 12.98
N SER A 179 11.74 5.45 12.78
CA SER A 179 12.91 4.92 13.47
C SER A 179 14.16 5.43 12.78
N ALA A 180 15.06 6.04 13.54
CA ALA A 180 16.39 6.39 13.06
C ALA A 180 17.41 5.51 13.79
N ASP A 181 18.38 4.98 13.03
CA ASP A 181 19.44 4.14 13.57
C ASP A 181 20.42 4.96 14.42
N LEU A 182 20.63 6.22 14.03
CA LEU A 182 21.58 7.10 14.72
C LEU A 182 21.17 8.57 14.63
N GLU A 183 21.27 9.26 15.76
CA GLU A 183 21.27 10.72 15.81
C GLU A 183 22.67 11.25 15.54
N VAL A 184 22.82 12.07 14.51
CA VAL A 184 24.11 12.61 14.09
C VAL A 184 23.96 14.06 13.66
N SER A 185 24.98 14.88 13.97
CA SER A 185 25.01 16.27 13.52
C SER A 185 25.15 16.34 12.00
N LEU A 186 24.37 17.21 11.36
CA LEU A 186 24.45 17.45 9.92
C LEU A 186 25.87 17.83 9.46
N SER A 187 26.65 18.49 10.33
CA SER A 187 28.06 18.84 10.06
C SER A 187 28.98 17.63 9.86
N LYS A 188 28.63 16.47 10.43
CA LYS A 188 29.38 15.22 10.29
C LYS A 188 28.95 14.42 9.06
N MET A 189 27.85 14.79 8.41
CA MET A 189 27.34 14.16 7.19
C MET A 189 28.11 14.64 5.96
N THR A 190 29.37 14.26 5.90
CA THR A 190 30.28 14.54 4.78
C THR A 190 30.23 13.41 3.75
N GLY A 191 30.82 13.64 2.56
CA GLY A 191 30.85 12.63 1.49
C GLY A 191 31.52 11.31 1.90
N ASP A 192 32.36 11.29 2.94
CA ASP A 192 32.98 10.07 3.44
C ASP A 192 31.97 9.10 4.07
N VAL A 193 30.82 9.60 4.57
CA VAL A 193 29.75 8.76 5.10
C VAL A 193 29.23 7.78 4.03
N LEU A 194 29.18 8.21 2.76
CA LEU A 194 28.72 7.35 1.66
C LEU A 194 29.56 6.09 1.50
N LYS A 195 30.88 6.19 1.71
CA LYS A 195 31.79 5.04 1.65
C LYS A 195 31.45 4.00 2.72
N TYR A 196 31.07 4.45 3.91
CA TYR A 196 30.66 3.55 4.99
C TYR A 196 29.30 2.90 4.71
N LEU A 197 28.38 3.63 4.07
CA LEU A 197 27.07 3.10 3.68
C LEU A 197 27.17 2.03 2.58
N ASP A 198 28.17 2.12 1.69
CA ASP A 198 28.40 1.08 0.68
C ASP A 198 28.73 -0.30 1.29
N TYR A 199 29.33 -0.34 2.49
CA TYR A 199 29.57 -1.61 3.20
C TYR A 199 28.28 -2.28 3.71
N LEU A 200 27.17 -1.53 3.81
CA LEU A 200 25.87 -2.07 4.24
C LEU A 200 25.08 -2.69 3.08
N GLN A 201 25.58 -2.60 1.85
CA GLN A 201 24.92 -3.17 0.68
C GLN A 201 25.08 -4.70 0.61
N PRO A 202 24.08 -5.42 0.06
CA PRO A 202 22.84 -4.90 -0.51
C PRO A 202 21.79 -4.59 0.57
N THR A 203 21.14 -3.44 0.44
CA THR A 203 19.98 -3.09 1.27
C THR A 203 18.68 -3.59 0.64
N GLY A 204 17.68 -3.84 1.48
CA GLY A 204 16.39 -4.41 1.07
C GLY A 204 15.61 -5.01 2.22
N TYR A 205 14.69 -5.92 1.90
CA TYR A 205 13.88 -6.60 2.92
C TYR A 205 14.79 -7.46 3.83
N GLY A 206 14.81 -7.13 5.13
CA GLY A 206 15.68 -7.77 6.12
C GLY A 206 17.02 -7.06 6.37
N ASN A 207 17.35 -6.03 5.56
CA ASN A 207 18.51 -5.15 5.76
C ASN A 207 18.17 -3.73 5.24
N PRO A 208 17.37 -2.94 5.99
CA PRO A 208 16.92 -1.63 5.54
C PRO A 208 18.08 -0.65 5.37
N ASP A 209 17.87 0.39 4.57
CA ASP A 209 18.83 1.50 4.45
C ASP A 209 19.03 2.18 5.81
N ALA A 210 20.24 2.66 6.07
CA ALA A 210 20.54 3.40 7.29
C ALA A 210 19.79 4.74 7.33
N VAL A 211 19.02 4.96 8.39
CA VAL A 211 18.24 6.18 8.63
C VAL A 211 18.91 6.99 9.72
N PHE A 212 19.23 8.24 9.40
CA PHE A 212 19.85 9.18 10.34
C PHE A 212 18.91 10.32 10.68
N VAL A 213 19.03 10.84 11.91
CA VAL A 213 18.29 12.03 12.35
C VAL A 213 19.26 13.12 12.81
N SER A 214 18.98 14.36 12.41
CA SER A 214 19.63 15.56 12.94
C SER A 214 18.57 16.47 13.54
N ARG A 215 18.76 16.89 14.80
CA ARG A 215 17.81 17.74 15.52
C ARG A 215 18.37 19.15 15.73
N GLY A 216 17.46 20.10 16.01
CA GLY A 216 17.84 21.49 16.32
C GLY A 216 18.45 22.25 15.15
N LEU A 217 18.10 21.90 13.91
CA LEU A 217 18.61 22.57 12.72
C LEU A 217 17.84 23.86 12.43
N THR A 218 18.55 24.88 11.98
CA THR A 218 17.96 26.11 11.44
C THR A 218 17.95 26.04 9.92
N VAL A 219 16.77 26.12 9.32
CA VAL A 219 16.61 26.17 7.87
C VAL A 219 17.00 27.55 7.36
N LYS A 220 17.99 27.62 6.47
CA LYS A 220 18.47 28.87 5.86
C LYS A 220 17.69 29.23 4.60
N SER A 221 17.29 28.24 3.81
CA SER A 221 16.52 28.46 2.59
C SER A 221 15.62 27.28 2.26
N VAL A 222 14.47 27.59 1.65
CA VAL A 222 13.51 26.60 1.14
C VAL A 222 13.10 27.02 -0.26
N ARG A 223 13.15 26.09 -1.21
CA ARG A 223 12.60 26.28 -2.56
C ARG A 223 11.92 25.01 -3.05
N THR A 224 10.85 25.15 -3.81
CA THR A 224 10.25 24.02 -4.53
C THR A 224 11.05 23.72 -5.79
N VAL A 225 11.08 22.45 -6.19
CA VAL A 225 11.74 21.98 -7.43
C VAL A 225 10.85 20.97 -8.15
N GLY A 226 11.02 20.87 -9.48
CA GLY A 226 10.28 19.97 -10.36
C GLY A 226 9.04 20.60 -11.00
N ALA A 227 8.53 19.96 -12.05
CA ALA A 227 7.42 20.48 -12.87
C ALA A 227 6.13 20.72 -12.06
N ASP A 228 5.87 19.87 -11.05
CA ASP A 228 4.66 19.94 -10.22
C ASP A 228 4.87 20.66 -8.88
N ASN A 229 6.07 21.23 -8.61
CA ASN A 229 6.45 21.86 -7.34
C ASN A 229 6.26 20.99 -6.07
N LYS A 230 6.17 19.67 -6.20
CA LYS A 230 5.95 18.74 -5.07
C LYS A 230 7.21 18.38 -4.28
N HIS A 231 8.39 18.82 -4.71
CA HIS A 231 9.66 18.51 -4.03
C HIS A 231 10.25 19.77 -3.41
N LEU A 232 10.76 19.63 -2.18
CA LEU A 232 11.42 20.72 -1.47
C LEU A 232 12.94 20.50 -1.50
N LYS A 233 13.67 21.56 -1.85
CA LYS A 233 15.10 21.68 -1.58
C LYS A 233 15.28 22.64 -0.41
N MET A 234 15.97 22.16 0.62
CA MET A 234 16.25 22.93 1.83
C MET A 234 17.76 22.99 2.05
N THR A 235 18.22 24.06 2.69
CA THR A 235 19.62 24.24 3.11
C THR A 235 19.65 24.89 4.48
#